data_AF-A0A927P3Y5-F1
#
_entry.id   AF-A0A927P3Y5-F1
#
_cell.length_a   1.000
_cell.length_b   1.000
_cell.length_c   1.000
_cell.angle_alpha   90.00
_cell.angle_beta   90.00
_cell.angle_gamma   90.00
#
_symmetry.space_group_name_H-M   'P 1'
#
loop_
_entity.id
_entity.type
_entity.pdbx_description
1 polymer ?
#
loop_
_entity_poly.entity_id
_entity_poly.type
_entity_poly.pdbx_seq_one_letter_code
_entity_poly.pdbx_strand_id
1 'polypeptide(L)'
;MKRTIAFVLVMLLVMTATFAENAVPSVNISDITTPVISVVVKPAEDVETEGETDGFVIYAEAVSEKTQQVFIEIATKAVESKVVEYFPEEAIQKTVELLPEKTDTAKLVLDEFVPIGVLNYEEEYGDSEADFEFVTHYEEGTVLVAMIGFIRYNPETNEEEIIWMPAQAVAVDGKVRVSFTQEILFKMQEQNADQGEAVVMALLRADDSAE
;
A
#
# COMPACT_ATOMS: atom_id res chain seq x y z
N MET A 1 44.52 -29.25 54.73
CA MET A 1 43.10 -29.57 55.03
C MET A 1 42.21 -28.81 54.06
N LYS A 2 41.21 -29.51 53.51
CA LYS A 2 40.23 -29.07 52.51
C LYS A 2 39.23 -28.06 53.10
N ARG A 3 38.77 -27.09 52.28
CA ARG A 3 37.34 -26.89 51.97
C ARG A 3 37.17 -25.93 50.77
N THR A 4 36.68 -26.51 49.69
CA THR A 4 36.13 -25.91 48.47
C THR A 4 34.82 -25.18 48.75
N ILE A 5 34.59 -24.01 48.12
CA ILE A 5 33.27 -23.59 47.64
C ILE A 5 33.47 -22.94 46.26
N ALA A 6 32.78 -23.50 45.27
CA ALA A 6 32.65 -23.02 43.90
C ALA A 6 31.30 -22.32 43.74
N PHE A 7 31.19 -21.31 42.86
CA PHE A 7 30.01 -20.87 42.10
C PHE A 7 30.52 -19.73 41.20
N VAL A 8 30.93 -19.96 39.93
CA VAL A 8 30.10 -20.13 38.73
C VAL A 8 29.03 -19.03 38.63
N LEU A 9 29.18 -18.06 37.69
CA LEU A 9 28.29 -17.87 36.53
C LEU A 9 28.62 -16.55 35.76
N VAL A 10 29.17 -16.71 34.54
CA VAL A 10 28.76 -16.05 33.27
C VAL A 10 28.91 -14.52 33.14
N MET A 11 30.06 -14.12 32.60
CA MET A 11 30.21 -13.57 31.24
C MET A 11 28.91 -13.11 30.55
N LEU A 12 28.41 -11.92 30.89
CA LEU A 12 27.42 -11.23 30.04
C LEU A 12 28.16 -10.43 28.96
N LEU A 13 28.60 -11.16 27.94
CA LEU A 13 28.89 -10.60 26.63
C LEU A 13 27.54 -10.03 26.14
N VAL A 14 27.38 -8.71 26.18
CA VAL A 14 26.22 -8.05 25.57
C VAL A 14 26.36 -8.26 24.07
N MET A 15 25.80 -9.36 23.57
CA MET A 15 25.41 -9.47 22.18
C MET A 15 24.39 -8.36 21.96
N THR A 16 24.82 -7.30 21.30
CA THR A 16 23.92 -6.48 20.49
C THR A 16 23.41 -7.40 19.39
N ALA A 17 22.37 -8.18 19.69
CA ALA A 17 21.52 -8.71 18.65
C ALA A 17 20.89 -7.49 17.99
N THR A 18 21.47 -7.06 16.88
CA THR A 18 20.72 -6.34 15.86
C THR A 18 19.60 -7.29 15.47
N PHE A 19 18.41 -7.04 16.00
CA PHE A 19 17.20 -7.60 15.41
C PHE A 19 17.13 -6.96 14.03
N ALA A 20 17.67 -7.65 13.03
CA ALA A 20 17.11 -7.56 11.70
C ALA A 20 15.72 -8.18 11.85
N GLU A 21 14.74 -7.35 12.18
CA GLU A 21 13.35 -7.67 11.93
C GLU A 21 13.24 -7.79 10.43
N ASN A 22 13.50 -9.00 9.91
CA ASN A 22 12.93 -9.40 8.65
C ASN A 22 11.43 -9.21 8.85
N ALA A 23 10.87 -8.16 8.26
CA ALA A 23 9.44 -7.97 8.20
C ALA A 23 8.88 -9.22 7.52
N VAL A 24 8.46 -10.19 8.34
CA VAL A 24 7.68 -11.32 7.88
C VAL A 24 6.39 -10.69 7.42
N PRO A 25 6.02 -10.79 6.12
CA PRO A 25 4.76 -10.25 5.64
C PRO A 25 3.66 -10.83 6.51
N SER A 26 2.96 -9.99 7.27
CA SER A 26 1.87 -10.48 8.08
C SER A 26 0.69 -10.75 7.17
N VAL A 27 0.40 -12.03 6.97
CA VAL A 27 -0.81 -12.48 6.28
C VAL A 27 -2.00 -12.57 7.26
N ASN A 28 -1.89 -11.97 8.46
CA ASN A 28 -2.95 -11.93 9.45
C ASN A 28 -3.77 -10.65 9.34
N ILE A 29 -5.10 -10.82 9.22
CA ILE A 29 -6.10 -9.74 9.21
C ILE A 29 -5.99 -8.83 10.46
N SER A 30 -5.43 -9.34 11.56
CA SER A 30 -5.23 -8.59 12.80
C SER A 30 -4.06 -7.60 12.78
N ASP A 31 -3.15 -7.72 11.81
CA ASP A 31 -2.01 -6.80 11.64
C ASP A 31 -2.31 -5.70 10.62
N ILE A 32 -3.57 -5.62 10.14
CA ILE A 32 -4.07 -4.43 9.43
C ILE A 32 -4.10 -3.29 10.43
N THR A 33 -3.01 -2.57 10.44
CA THR A 33 -2.93 -1.29 11.11
C THR A 33 -3.63 -0.28 10.23
N THR A 34 -4.69 0.31 10.77
CA THR A 34 -5.35 1.44 10.11
C THR A 34 -4.27 2.49 9.80
N PRO A 35 -4.07 2.90 8.55
CA PRO A 35 -3.03 3.86 8.22
C PRO A 35 -3.28 5.16 9.00
N VAL A 36 -2.24 5.72 9.59
CA VAL A 36 -2.31 7.05 10.22
C VAL A 36 -2.25 8.08 9.09
N ILE A 37 -3.40 8.59 8.71
CA ILE A 37 -3.48 9.54 7.59
C ILE A 37 -2.80 10.85 7.97
N SER A 38 -1.84 11.29 7.16
CA SER A 38 -1.42 12.69 7.11
C SER A 38 -1.38 13.16 5.66
N VAL A 39 -2.52 13.66 5.17
CA VAL A 39 -2.63 14.31 3.85
C VAL A 39 -2.04 15.71 3.92
N VAL A 40 -1.05 16.00 3.08
CA VAL A 40 -0.71 17.37 2.67
C VAL A 40 -0.49 17.34 1.17
N VAL A 41 -1.46 17.83 0.38
CA VAL A 41 -1.17 18.32 -0.96
C VAL A 41 -1.28 19.84 -0.90
N LYS A 42 -0.15 20.49 -1.15
CA LYS A 42 -0.04 21.95 -1.22
C LYS A 42 -0.89 22.43 -2.40
N PRO A 43 -1.62 23.55 -2.26
CA PRO A 43 -2.25 24.19 -3.39
C PRO A 43 -1.18 24.51 -4.45
N ALA A 44 -1.54 24.38 -5.74
CA ALA A 44 -0.87 25.13 -6.79
C ALA A 44 -0.79 26.59 -6.31
N GLU A 45 0.38 27.20 -6.42
CA GLU A 45 0.76 28.48 -5.82
C GLU A 45 -0.42 29.45 -5.56
N ASP A 46 -0.53 29.95 -4.31
CA ASP A 46 -1.38 31.05 -3.85
C ASP A 46 -2.91 30.82 -3.70
N VAL A 47 -3.33 29.96 -2.76
CA VAL A 47 -4.67 30.10 -2.16
C VAL A 47 -4.62 30.00 -0.64
N GLU A 48 -4.72 31.16 0.03
CA GLU A 48 -5.12 31.25 1.44
C GLU A 48 -6.65 31.12 1.51
N THR A 49 -7.17 30.06 2.13
CA THR A 49 -8.59 30.03 2.53
C THR A 49 -8.76 29.44 3.93
N GLU A 50 -9.21 30.29 4.85
CA GLU A 50 -9.88 29.88 6.07
C GLU A 50 -11.26 29.30 5.72
N GLY A 51 -11.57 28.06 6.13
CA GLY A 51 -12.94 27.66 6.45
C GLY A 51 -13.73 26.79 5.47
N GLU A 52 -13.23 26.51 4.27
CA GLU A 52 -13.82 25.54 3.34
C GLU A 52 -12.67 24.90 2.57
N THR A 53 -12.59 23.56 2.51
CA THR A 53 -11.56 22.89 1.71
C THR A 53 -11.92 23.03 0.23
N ASP A 54 -11.56 24.16 -0.35
CA ASP A 54 -11.55 24.41 -1.81
C ASP A 54 -10.43 23.61 -2.52
N GLY A 55 -9.72 22.76 -1.79
CA GLY A 55 -8.65 21.91 -2.31
C GLY A 55 -9.14 20.50 -2.66
N PHE A 56 -8.45 19.91 -3.63
CA PHE A 56 -8.47 18.48 -3.92
C PHE A 56 -7.87 17.66 -2.76
N VAL A 57 -8.52 16.55 -2.41
CA VAL A 57 -8.10 15.68 -1.29
C VAL A 57 -8.13 14.22 -1.72
N ILE A 58 -7.03 13.51 -1.49
CA ILE A 58 -6.99 12.04 -1.46
C ILE A 58 -7.03 11.62 0.01
N TYR A 59 -7.91 10.69 0.38
CA TYR A 59 -8.08 10.25 1.76
C TYR A 59 -8.18 8.73 1.84
N ALA A 60 -7.77 8.14 2.97
CA ALA A 60 -8.10 6.76 3.25
C ALA A 60 -9.49 6.67 3.88
N GLU A 61 -10.23 5.64 3.50
CA GLU A 61 -11.60 5.40 3.91
C GLU A 61 -11.69 4.22 4.90
N ALA A 62 -12.77 4.19 5.67
CA ALA A 62 -13.03 3.05 6.53
C ALA A 62 -13.27 1.78 5.69
N VAL A 63 -12.80 0.65 6.21
CA VAL A 63 -13.06 -0.65 5.58
C VAL A 63 -14.56 -0.96 5.59
N SER A 64 -15.11 -1.14 4.40
CA SER A 64 -16.46 -1.64 4.16
C SER A 64 -16.45 -3.17 3.95
N GLU A 65 -17.61 -3.82 4.06
CA GLU A 65 -17.74 -5.26 3.76
C GLU A 65 -17.20 -5.61 2.36
N LYS A 66 -17.43 -4.73 1.39
CA LYS A 66 -16.98 -4.91 0.01
C LYS A 66 -15.45 -4.86 -0.10
N THR A 67 -14.83 -3.80 0.41
CA THR A 67 -13.37 -3.67 0.40
C THR A 67 -12.68 -4.75 1.22
N GLN A 68 -13.32 -5.22 2.30
CA GLN A 68 -12.87 -6.36 3.08
C GLN A 68 -12.91 -7.67 2.28
N GLN A 69 -13.96 -7.89 1.48
CA GLN A 69 -14.05 -9.08 0.63
C GLN A 69 -12.92 -9.11 -0.40
N VAL A 70 -12.66 -7.98 -1.08
CA VAL A 70 -11.55 -7.85 -2.03
C VAL A 70 -10.21 -8.21 -1.38
N PHE A 71 -9.96 -7.68 -0.17
CA PHE A 71 -8.76 -8.02 0.57
C PHE A 71 -8.66 -9.53 0.85
N ILE A 72 -9.74 -10.16 1.31
CA ILE A 72 -9.76 -11.60 1.59
C ILE A 72 -9.42 -12.40 0.33
N GLU A 73 -9.92 -12.00 -0.83
CA GLU A 73 -9.64 -12.67 -2.09
C GLU A 73 -8.15 -12.56 -2.48
N ILE A 74 -7.57 -11.36 -2.40
CA ILE A 74 -6.14 -11.14 -2.68
C ILE A 74 -5.28 -11.93 -1.70
N ALA A 75 -5.57 -11.83 -0.40
CA ALA A 75 -4.82 -12.49 0.65
C ALA A 75 -4.90 -14.02 0.53
N THR A 76 -6.09 -14.56 0.24
CA THR A 76 -6.27 -16.00 -0.02
C THR A 76 -5.41 -16.43 -1.20
N LYS A 77 -5.42 -15.65 -2.29
CA LYS A 77 -4.61 -15.94 -3.47
C LYS A 77 -3.12 -15.88 -3.17
N ALA A 78 -2.66 -14.93 -2.34
CA ALA A 78 -1.28 -14.81 -1.91
C ALA A 78 -0.82 -15.97 -1.00
N VAL A 79 -1.74 -16.65 -0.30
CA VAL A 79 -1.45 -17.87 0.48
C VAL A 79 -1.42 -19.12 -0.40
N GLU A 80 -2.37 -19.24 -1.33
CA GLU A 80 -2.50 -20.40 -2.21
C GLU A 80 -1.45 -20.44 -3.33
N SER A 81 -1.07 -19.27 -3.84
CA SER A 81 -0.08 -19.11 -4.90
C SER A 81 0.65 -17.77 -4.77
N LYS A 82 1.10 -17.18 -5.88
CA LYS A 82 1.79 -15.88 -5.87
C LYS A 82 0.76 -14.77 -5.96
N VAL A 83 0.96 -13.68 -5.20
CA VAL A 83 0.05 -12.51 -5.22
C VAL A 83 -0.20 -12.00 -6.65
N VAL A 84 0.83 -12.05 -7.51
CA VAL A 84 0.72 -11.61 -8.91
C VAL A 84 -0.30 -12.37 -9.74
N GLU A 85 -0.64 -13.60 -9.34
CA GLU A 85 -1.66 -14.39 -10.03
C GLU A 85 -3.10 -13.94 -9.70
N TYR A 86 -3.28 -13.05 -8.72
CA TYR A 86 -4.56 -12.39 -8.49
C TYR A 86 -4.83 -11.32 -9.55
N PHE A 87 -3.79 -10.57 -9.92
CA PHE A 87 -3.95 -9.41 -10.80
C PHE A 87 -4.01 -9.83 -12.28
N PRO A 88 -4.79 -9.11 -13.11
CA PRO A 88 -4.81 -9.32 -14.55
C PRO A 88 -3.41 -9.17 -15.16
N GLU A 89 -3.11 -9.95 -16.21
CA GLU A 89 -1.80 -9.95 -16.87
C GLU A 89 -1.39 -8.55 -17.36
N GLU A 90 -2.32 -7.78 -17.91
CA GLU A 90 -2.07 -6.41 -18.36
C GLU A 90 -1.63 -5.49 -17.21
N ALA A 91 -2.26 -5.62 -16.03
CA ALA A 91 -1.90 -4.83 -14.86
C ALA A 91 -0.49 -5.20 -14.38
N ILE A 92 -0.14 -6.50 -14.37
CA ILE A 92 1.21 -6.96 -14.03
C ILE A 92 2.26 -6.48 -15.02
N GLN A 93 1.96 -6.46 -16.32
CA GLN A 93 2.91 -5.94 -17.32
C GLN A 93 3.23 -4.46 -17.06
N LYS A 94 2.23 -3.65 -16.74
CA LYS A 94 2.42 -2.24 -16.35
C LYS A 94 3.19 -2.10 -15.02
N THR A 95 2.96 -2.99 -14.06
CA THR A 95 3.72 -3.06 -12.79
C THR A 95 5.23 -3.27 -13.03
N VAL A 96 5.62 -4.08 -14.02
CA VAL A 96 7.04 -4.32 -14.35
C VAL A 96 7.75 -3.02 -14.75
N GLU A 97 7.05 -2.11 -15.43
CA GLU A 97 7.62 -0.83 -15.90
C GLU A 97 7.90 0.15 -14.75
N LEU A 98 7.26 -0.05 -13.59
CA LEU A 98 7.39 0.81 -12.41
C LEU A 98 8.44 0.31 -11.41
N LEU A 99 8.86 -0.95 -11.54
CA LEU A 99 9.81 -1.59 -10.65
C LEU A 99 11.26 -1.45 -11.17
N PRO A 100 12.27 -1.59 -10.29
CA PRO A 100 13.66 -1.65 -10.72
C PRO A 100 13.90 -2.69 -11.82
N GLU A 101 14.88 -2.42 -12.68
CA GLU A 101 15.23 -3.36 -13.75
C GLU A 101 15.54 -4.75 -13.17
N LYS A 102 14.94 -5.78 -13.77
CA LYS A 102 15.10 -7.20 -13.42
C LYS A 102 14.41 -7.63 -12.12
N THR A 103 13.51 -6.81 -11.54
CA THR A 103 12.65 -7.29 -10.47
C THR A 103 11.87 -8.54 -10.93
N ASP A 104 11.98 -9.61 -10.15
CA ASP A 104 11.22 -10.83 -10.38
C ASP A 104 9.79 -10.64 -9.88
N THR A 105 8.84 -10.41 -10.79
CA THR A 105 7.45 -10.20 -10.41
C THR A 105 6.84 -11.40 -9.70
N ALA A 106 7.38 -12.61 -9.90
CA ALA A 106 6.94 -13.78 -9.15
C ALA A 106 7.25 -13.71 -7.64
N LYS A 107 8.11 -12.77 -7.23
CA LYS A 107 8.49 -12.52 -5.83
C LYS A 107 7.86 -11.25 -5.28
N LEU A 108 6.85 -10.69 -5.93
CA LEU A 108 6.10 -9.60 -5.31
C LEU A 108 5.34 -10.13 -4.10
N VAL A 109 5.32 -9.31 -3.05
CA VAL A 109 4.56 -9.54 -1.82
C VAL A 109 3.54 -8.44 -1.64
N LEU A 110 2.36 -8.80 -1.11
CA LEU A 110 1.39 -7.84 -0.62
C LEU A 110 1.80 -7.42 0.80
N ASP A 111 2.11 -6.14 0.99
CA ASP A 111 2.42 -5.61 2.32
C ASP A 111 1.20 -4.96 2.96
N GLU A 112 0.48 -4.10 2.22
CA GLU A 112 -0.58 -3.26 2.77
C GLU A 112 -1.82 -3.25 1.88
N PHE A 113 -2.99 -3.06 2.48
CA PHE A 113 -4.27 -2.89 1.80
C PHE A 113 -5.08 -1.79 2.45
N VAL A 114 -5.48 -0.78 1.68
CA VAL A 114 -6.19 0.40 2.18
C VAL A 114 -7.29 0.84 1.20
N PRO A 115 -8.54 1.02 1.66
CA PRO A 115 -9.55 1.74 0.91
C PRO A 115 -9.18 3.22 0.82
N ILE A 116 -9.22 3.81 -0.38
CA ILE A 116 -8.93 5.22 -0.59
C ILE A 116 -10.01 5.88 -1.45
N GLY A 117 -10.20 7.17 -1.26
CA GLY A 117 -11.13 7.98 -2.02
C GLY A 117 -10.50 9.32 -2.40
N VAL A 118 -11.25 10.06 -3.21
CA VAL A 118 -10.89 11.40 -3.66
C VAL A 118 -12.09 12.34 -3.56
N LEU A 119 -11.82 13.61 -3.24
CA LEU A 119 -12.79 14.70 -3.29
C LEU A 119 -12.21 15.87 -4.07
N ASN A 120 -13.08 16.53 -4.84
CA ASN A 120 -12.80 17.80 -5.53
C ASN A 120 -11.59 17.76 -6.47
N TYR A 121 -11.34 16.64 -7.15
CA TYR A 121 -10.33 16.59 -8.20
C TYR A 121 -10.83 17.31 -9.46
N GLU A 122 -10.00 18.23 -9.95
CA GLU A 122 -10.19 18.96 -11.20
C GLU A 122 -8.98 18.73 -12.12
N GLU A 123 -9.22 18.74 -13.44
CA GLU A 123 -8.18 18.46 -14.46
C GLU A 123 -6.94 19.36 -14.32
N GLU A 124 -7.14 20.59 -13.85
CA GLU A 124 -6.06 21.57 -13.70
C GLU A 124 -5.02 21.21 -12.63
N TYR A 125 -5.36 20.33 -11.68
CA TYR A 125 -4.39 19.83 -10.70
C TYR A 125 -3.37 18.87 -11.30
N GLY A 126 -3.70 18.22 -12.42
CA GLY A 126 -2.79 17.29 -13.08
C GLY A 126 -2.47 16.05 -12.24
N ASP A 127 -1.37 15.38 -12.58
CA ASP A 127 -0.86 14.27 -11.78
C ASP A 127 -0.51 14.76 -10.36
N SER A 128 -0.84 13.97 -9.35
CA SER A 128 -0.70 14.36 -7.94
C SER A 128 -0.10 13.26 -7.09
N GLU A 129 0.49 13.64 -5.96
CA GLU A 129 1.11 12.70 -5.03
C GLU A 129 0.42 12.76 -3.66
N ALA A 130 0.32 11.63 -2.98
CA ALA A 130 -0.13 11.59 -1.58
C ALA A 130 0.76 10.67 -0.74
N ASP A 131 0.97 11.09 0.50
CA ASP A 131 1.76 10.35 1.48
C ASP A 131 0.86 9.53 2.40
N PHE A 132 1.18 8.25 2.55
CA PHE A 132 0.47 7.29 3.38
C PHE A 132 1.41 6.77 4.48
N GLU A 133 0.96 6.77 5.73
CA GLU A 133 1.69 6.19 6.85
C GLU A 133 1.13 4.80 7.15
N PHE A 134 2.01 3.80 7.13
CA PHE A 134 1.70 2.41 7.46
C PHE A 134 2.52 1.98 8.68
N VAL A 135 2.10 0.91 9.36
CA VAL A 135 2.92 0.36 10.45
C VAL A 135 4.09 -0.44 9.93
N THR A 136 3.98 -1.02 8.72
CA THR A 136 5.14 -1.57 8.04
C THR A 136 6.15 -0.44 7.83
N HIS A 137 7.33 -0.60 8.42
CA HIS A 137 8.43 0.32 8.22
C HIS A 137 9.13 -0.01 6.90
N TYR A 138 9.25 1.01 6.04
CA TYR A 138 9.98 0.92 4.79
C TYR A 138 11.28 1.73 4.89
N GLU A 139 12.37 1.16 4.36
CA GLU A 139 13.62 1.88 4.23
C GLU A 139 13.48 3.01 3.22
N GLU A 140 14.14 4.14 3.48
CA GLU A 140 14.10 5.29 2.59
C GLU A 140 14.53 4.92 1.16
N GLY A 141 13.71 5.29 0.17
CA GLY A 141 13.97 5.00 -1.24
C GLY A 141 13.56 3.59 -1.70
N THR A 142 12.94 2.76 -0.86
CA THR A 142 12.31 1.51 -1.31
C THR A 142 11.27 1.83 -2.39
N VAL A 143 11.40 1.20 -3.56
CA VAL A 143 10.43 1.31 -4.66
C VAL A 143 9.32 0.28 -4.44
N LEU A 144 8.08 0.77 -4.47
CA LEU A 144 6.86 -0.03 -4.35
C LEU A 144 5.96 0.22 -5.56
N VAL A 145 4.91 -0.60 -5.68
CA VAL A 145 3.81 -0.35 -6.62
C VAL A 145 2.49 -0.35 -5.87
N ALA A 146 1.75 0.74 -6.03
CA ALA A 146 0.38 0.84 -5.54
C ALA A 146 -0.58 0.32 -6.63
N MET A 147 -1.15 -0.86 -6.42
CA MET A 147 -2.21 -1.40 -7.27
C MET A 147 -3.53 -0.76 -6.87
N ILE A 148 -4.07 0.14 -7.71
CA ILE A 148 -5.34 0.82 -7.47
C ILE A 148 -6.46 0.03 -8.14
N GLY A 149 -7.39 -0.50 -7.35
CA GLY A 149 -8.50 -1.34 -7.78
C GLY A 149 -9.82 -0.58 -7.81
N PHE A 150 -10.43 -0.49 -8.99
CA PHE A 150 -11.74 0.10 -9.22
C PHE A 150 -12.79 -0.99 -9.32
N ILE A 151 -13.73 -1.02 -8.38
CA ILE A 151 -14.77 -2.05 -8.34
C ILE A 151 -15.91 -1.60 -9.24
N ARG A 152 -16.26 -2.45 -10.21
CA ARG A 152 -17.29 -2.15 -11.20
C ARG A 152 -18.21 -3.34 -11.37
N TYR A 153 -19.49 -3.06 -11.57
CA TYR A 153 -20.44 -4.09 -11.96
C TYR A 153 -20.36 -4.34 -13.47
N ASN A 154 -20.16 -5.59 -13.85
CA ASN A 154 -20.20 -6.03 -15.24
C ASN A 154 -21.62 -6.52 -15.57
N PRO A 155 -22.39 -5.80 -16.42
CA PRO A 155 -23.75 -6.18 -16.76
C PRO A 155 -23.86 -7.41 -17.66
N GLU A 156 -22.78 -7.79 -18.35
CA GLU A 156 -22.76 -8.95 -19.24
C GLU A 156 -22.64 -10.26 -18.47
N THR A 157 -21.81 -10.27 -17.43
CA THR A 157 -21.60 -11.44 -16.55
C THR A 157 -22.52 -11.42 -15.33
N ASN A 158 -23.11 -10.26 -15.00
CA ASN A 158 -23.85 -10.03 -13.75
C ASN A 158 -22.99 -10.29 -12.50
N GLU A 159 -21.70 -9.94 -12.60
CA GLU A 159 -20.69 -10.09 -11.54
C GLU A 159 -19.95 -8.76 -11.34
N GLU A 160 -19.37 -8.57 -10.16
CA GLU A 160 -18.43 -7.47 -9.94
C GLU A 160 -17.05 -7.85 -10.47
N GLU A 161 -16.39 -6.90 -11.10
CA GLU A 161 -15.01 -7.00 -11.56
C GLU A 161 -14.18 -5.85 -10.97
N ILE A 162 -12.88 -6.09 -10.85
CA ILE A 162 -11.95 -5.07 -10.38
C ILE A 162 -10.99 -4.73 -11.51
N ILE A 163 -11.01 -3.47 -11.92
CA ILE A 163 -10.02 -2.93 -12.85
C ILE A 163 -8.83 -2.46 -12.02
N TRP A 164 -7.66 -3.05 -12.26
CA TRP A 164 -6.43 -2.72 -11.55
C TRP A 164 -5.55 -1.78 -12.38
N MET A 165 -5.16 -0.65 -11.80
CA MET A 165 -4.23 0.30 -12.39
C MET A 165 -3.03 0.48 -11.45
N PRO A 166 -1.81 0.13 -11.90
CA PRO A 166 -0.62 0.34 -11.07
C PRO A 166 -0.20 1.81 -11.06
N ALA A 167 0.18 2.29 -9.89
CA ALA A 167 0.75 3.61 -9.63
C ALA A 167 2.13 3.46 -8.99
N GLN A 168 3.03 4.39 -9.29
CA GLN A 168 4.36 4.39 -8.70
C GLN A 168 4.26 4.75 -7.22
N ALA A 169 5.03 4.05 -6.38
CA ALA A 169 5.12 4.36 -4.97
C ALA A 169 6.58 4.28 -4.49
N VAL A 170 6.95 5.13 -3.54
CA VAL A 170 8.29 5.16 -2.95
C VAL A 170 8.22 5.47 -1.47
N ALA A 171 9.03 4.78 -0.68
CA ALA A 171 9.21 5.11 0.72
C ALA A 171 10.04 6.39 0.86
N VAL A 172 9.46 7.41 1.50
CA VAL A 172 10.09 8.73 1.71
C VAL A 172 9.63 9.33 3.05
N ASP A 173 10.58 9.84 3.83
CA ASP A 173 10.33 10.49 5.13
C ASP A 173 9.51 9.63 6.10
N GLY A 174 9.73 8.30 6.09
CA GLY A 174 9.02 7.35 6.93
C GLY A 174 7.57 7.07 6.52
N LYS A 175 7.16 7.53 5.33
CA LYS A 175 5.85 7.29 4.70
C LYS A 175 6.03 6.62 3.34
N VAL A 176 4.93 6.23 2.72
CA VAL A 176 4.90 5.83 1.32
C VAL A 176 4.23 6.93 0.51
N ARG A 177 4.98 7.55 -0.39
CA ARG A 177 4.46 8.49 -1.37
C ARG A 177 3.97 7.75 -2.59
N VAL A 178 2.72 7.94 -2.97
CA VAL A 178 2.10 7.34 -4.16
C VAL A 178 1.82 8.44 -5.18
N SER A 179 2.25 8.21 -6.43
CA SER A 179 2.04 9.14 -7.55
C SER A 179 0.84 8.69 -8.38
N PHE A 180 -0.24 9.47 -8.32
CA PHE A 180 -1.49 9.22 -9.03
C PHE A 180 -1.52 10.00 -10.34
N THR A 181 -1.78 9.30 -11.44
CA THR A 181 -2.02 9.96 -12.73
C THR A 181 -3.41 10.60 -12.75
N GLN A 182 -3.62 11.60 -13.61
CA GLN A 182 -4.93 12.20 -13.82
C GLN A 182 -6.02 11.16 -14.11
N GLU A 183 -5.68 10.12 -14.90
CA GLU A 183 -6.62 9.04 -15.22
C GLU A 183 -7.09 8.30 -13.97
N ILE A 184 -6.17 7.98 -13.06
CA ILE A 184 -6.50 7.31 -11.79
C ILE A 184 -7.38 8.22 -10.94
N LEU A 185 -7.03 9.51 -10.82
CA LEU A 185 -7.77 10.47 -10.00
C LEU A 185 -9.20 10.71 -10.52
N PHE A 186 -9.38 10.83 -11.84
CA PHE A 186 -10.72 10.90 -12.44
C PHE A 186 -11.54 9.65 -12.15
N LYS A 187 -10.98 8.46 -12.35
CA LYS A 187 -11.69 7.20 -12.10
C LYS A 187 -12.05 7.02 -10.63
N MET A 188 -11.18 7.47 -9.71
CA MET A 188 -11.45 7.46 -8.27
C MET A 188 -12.66 8.36 -7.97
N GLN A 189 -12.69 9.55 -8.57
CA GLN A 189 -13.78 10.50 -8.36
C GLN A 189 -15.10 10.00 -8.94
N GLU A 190 -15.07 9.41 -10.14
CA GLU A 190 -16.24 8.77 -10.75
C GLU A 190 -16.81 7.67 -9.85
N GLN A 191 -15.97 6.77 -9.33
CA GLN A 191 -16.44 5.68 -8.46
C GLN A 191 -17.02 6.21 -7.14
N ASN A 192 -16.36 7.19 -6.52
CA ASN A 192 -16.85 7.84 -5.32
C ASN A 192 -18.22 8.51 -5.56
N ALA A 193 -18.43 9.14 -6.70
CA ALA A 193 -19.67 9.83 -7.05
C ALA A 193 -20.80 8.86 -7.43
N ASP A 194 -20.51 7.83 -8.24
CA ASP A 194 -21.52 6.93 -8.82
C ASP A 194 -21.94 5.82 -7.85
N GLN A 195 -21.00 5.27 -7.09
CA GLN A 195 -21.23 4.11 -6.23
C GLN A 195 -21.20 4.48 -4.75
N GLY A 196 -20.66 5.65 -4.38
CA GLY A 196 -20.46 6.01 -2.97
C GLY A 196 -19.46 5.10 -2.27
N GLU A 197 -18.53 4.52 -3.02
CA GLU A 197 -17.60 3.49 -2.56
C GLU A 197 -16.16 3.89 -2.84
N ALA A 198 -15.30 3.70 -1.84
CA ALA A 198 -13.86 3.79 -1.97
C ALA A 198 -13.33 2.89 -3.09
N VAL A 199 -12.24 3.30 -3.73
CA VAL A 199 -11.37 2.37 -4.45
C VAL A 199 -10.49 1.65 -3.44
N VAL A 200 -9.83 0.57 -3.86
CA VAL A 200 -8.87 -0.15 -3.01
C VAL A 200 -7.46 0.11 -3.49
N MET A 201 -6.50 0.19 -2.58
CA MET A 201 -5.08 0.24 -2.89
C MET A 201 -4.38 -0.93 -2.21
N ALA A 202 -3.67 -1.73 -3.00
CA ALA A 202 -2.81 -2.81 -2.53
C ALA A 202 -1.35 -2.43 -2.80
N LEU A 203 -0.52 -2.34 -1.76
CA LEU A 203 0.90 -2.06 -1.91
C LEU A 203 1.69 -3.35 -2.14
N LEU A 204 2.41 -3.37 -3.26
CA LEU A 204 3.30 -4.45 -3.65
C LEU A 204 4.76 -4.02 -3.55
N ARG A 205 5.59 -4.93 -3.05
CA ARG A 205 7.04 -4.79 -2.92
C ARG A 205 7.73 -6.02 -3.51
N ALA A 206 8.94 -5.84 -4.03
CA ALA A 206 9.82 -6.96 -4.36
C ALA A 206 10.36 -7.62 -3.08
N ASP A 207 10.24 -8.94 -2.97
CA ASP A 207 10.85 -9.68 -1.89
C ASP A 207 12.38 -9.83 -2.11
N ASP A 208 13.13 -8.96 -1.44
CA ASP A 208 14.59 -8.97 -1.42
C ASP A 208 15.17 -9.98 -0.42
N SER A 209 14.35 -10.73 0.33
CA SER A 209 14.83 -11.71 1.33
C SER A 209 15.40 -13.00 0.72
N ALA A 210 15.50 -13.08 -0.60
CA ALA A 210 16.05 -14.20 -1.35
C ALA A 210 17.46 -13.93 -1.86
N GLU A 211 18.42 -13.72 -0.94
CA GLU A 211 19.85 -13.97 -1.16
C GLU A 211 20.42 -14.99 -0.16
#